data_AF-A0A2H0ZAF0-F1
#
_entry.id   AF-A0A2H0ZAF0-F1
#
_cell.length_a   1.000
_cell.length_b   1.000
_cell.length_c   1.000
_cell.angle_alpha   90.00
_cell.angle_beta   90.00
_cell.angle_gamma   90.00
#
_symmetry.space_group_name_H-M   'P 1'
#
loop_
_entity.id
_entity.type
_entity.pdbx_description
1 polymer ?
#
loop_
_entity_poly.entity_id
_entity_poly.type
_entity_poly.pdbx_seq_one_letter_code
_entity_poly.pdbx_strand_id
1 'polypeptide(L)'
;MSKGGIMKSKIKIFSTLLLLAGALQAAQNGTCAPCSELNSESFSDLASAELADNSISFAVQESTISSKDMVFLENGDIQIVRTEFDLFNGIRLEDETIAEEPYSGSLELPEVDPEEVSKGEEEEIQFEGSKGGGAVPGNLKALALEYFKKNIGKIGNKKYIAIIDFSKHSSKARFFIMKVEDESVIALHTSHGSGSDPDGDGYATLFSNVEESKKSSLGFYLTGDVYTGKHGKSMRLHGLSSTNSNALSRAVVIHEANYVREADVQAGRSWGCPAVAPEKIGQVIKLLKGGALIYAGLSGK
;
A
#
# COMPACT_ATOMS: atom_id res chain seq x y z
N MET A 1 -35.93 -39.47 -9.67
CA MET A 1 -36.10 -38.78 -10.98
C MET A 1 -36.24 -37.29 -10.65
N SER A 2 -35.50 -36.29 -11.14
CA SER A 2 -34.75 -36.09 -12.39
C SER A 2 -33.60 -35.08 -12.12
N LYS A 3 -32.36 -35.45 -12.47
CA LYS A 3 -31.23 -34.53 -12.70
C LYS A 3 -30.89 -34.68 -14.19
N GLY A 4 -30.94 -33.62 -15.01
CA GLY A 4 -30.55 -33.76 -16.42
C GLY A 4 -30.79 -32.61 -17.41
N GLY A 5 -31.23 -31.42 -16.99
CA GLY A 5 -31.64 -30.37 -17.94
C GLY A 5 -30.61 -29.28 -18.28
N ILE A 6 -29.71 -28.92 -17.37
CA ILE A 6 -28.98 -27.63 -17.47
C ILE A 6 -27.58 -27.78 -18.09
N MET A 7 -27.02 -29.00 -18.13
CA MET A 7 -25.66 -29.23 -18.64
C MET A 7 -25.58 -29.31 -20.18
N LYS A 8 -26.69 -29.59 -20.87
CA LYS A 8 -26.67 -29.81 -22.33
C LYS A 8 -26.73 -28.52 -23.15
N SER A 9 -27.24 -27.40 -22.62
CA SER A 9 -27.30 -26.12 -23.36
C SER A 9 -25.97 -25.38 -23.34
N LYS A 10 -25.24 -25.39 -22.21
CA LYS A 10 -23.94 -24.71 -22.08
C LYS A 10 -22.83 -25.36 -22.92
N ILE A 11 -22.88 -26.68 -23.10
CA ILE A 11 -21.91 -27.42 -23.95
C ILE A 11 -22.11 -27.09 -25.44
N LYS A 12 -23.35 -26.84 -25.88
CA LYS A 12 -23.63 -26.45 -27.27
C LYS A 12 -23.13 -25.04 -27.60
N ILE A 13 -23.26 -24.09 -26.68
CA ILE A 13 -22.78 -22.70 -26.88
C ILE A 13 -21.25 -22.66 -26.92
N PHE A 14 -20.58 -23.44 -26.07
CA PHE A 14 -19.12 -23.56 -26.08
C PHE A 14 -18.56 -24.21 -27.36
N SER A 15 -19.26 -25.21 -27.91
CA SER A 15 -18.84 -25.85 -29.15
C SER A 15 -18.91 -24.91 -30.36
N THR A 16 -19.92 -24.03 -30.43
CA THR A 16 -20.08 -23.11 -31.56
C THR A 16 -19.08 -21.94 -31.49
N LEU A 17 -18.75 -21.46 -30.28
CA LEU A 17 -17.78 -20.37 -30.09
C LEU A 17 -16.35 -20.81 -30.39
N LEU A 18 -15.98 -22.05 -30.07
CA LEU A 18 -14.66 -22.61 -30.36
C LEU A 18 -14.46 -22.85 -31.86
N LEU A 19 -15.53 -23.19 -32.59
CA LEU A 19 -15.51 -23.30 -34.05
C LEU A 19 -15.39 -21.93 -34.74
N LEU A 20 -15.98 -20.86 -34.20
CA LEU A 20 -15.82 -19.50 -34.73
C LEU A 20 -14.42 -18.93 -34.47
N ALA A 21 -13.86 -19.13 -33.27
CA ALA A 21 -12.52 -18.65 -32.93
C ALA A 21 -11.43 -19.35 -33.77
N GLY A 22 -11.59 -20.67 -34.01
CA GLY A 22 -10.69 -21.42 -34.89
C GLY A 22 -10.75 -20.98 -36.36
N ALA A 23 -11.94 -20.65 -36.86
CA ALA A 23 -12.11 -20.15 -38.23
C ALA A 23 -11.53 -18.73 -38.42
N LEU A 24 -11.61 -17.88 -37.39
CA LEU A 24 -11.08 -16.52 -37.42
C LEU A 24 -9.54 -16.51 -37.39
N GLN A 25 -8.91 -17.41 -36.61
CA GLN A 25 -7.46 -17.58 -36.57
C GLN A 25 -6.89 -18.14 -37.88
N ALA A 26 -7.64 -19.02 -38.56
CA ALA A 26 -7.24 -19.59 -39.86
C ALA A 26 -7.37 -18.58 -41.02
N ALA A 27 -8.34 -17.65 -40.95
CA ALA A 27 -8.52 -16.58 -41.93
C ALA A 27 -7.45 -15.48 -41.81
N GLN A 28 -7.00 -15.15 -40.59
CA GLN A 28 -5.98 -14.12 -40.35
C GLN A 28 -4.55 -14.58 -40.68
N ASN A 29 -4.28 -15.89 -40.61
CA ASN A 29 -2.96 -16.46 -40.90
C ASN A 29 -2.75 -16.85 -42.38
N GLY A 30 -3.72 -16.55 -43.26
CA GLY A 30 -3.57 -16.70 -44.71
C GLY A 30 -3.41 -18.14 -45.24
N THR A 31 -3.74 -19.17 -44.45
CA THR A 31 -3.54 -20.58 -44.85
C THR A 31 -4.75 -21.22 -45.53
N CYS A 32 -5.78 -20.45 -45.86
CA CYS A 32 -6.98 -20.98 -46.51
C CYS A 32 -7.17 -20.39 -47.91
N ALA A 33 -7.09 -21.25 -48.92
CA ALA A 33 -7.70 -21.03 -50.23
C ALA A 33 -8.43 -22.32 -50.66
N PRO A 34 -9.60 -22.24 -51.33
CA PRO A 34 -10.21 -21.05 -51.91
C PRO A 34 -11.45 -20.59 -51.13
N CYS A 35 -11.40 -19.38 -50.56
CA CYS A 35 -12.62 -18.61 -50.24
C CYS A 35 -12.82 -17.56 -51.34
N SER A 36 -13.25 -18.00 -52.51
CA SER A 36 -14.04 -17.14 -53.40
C SER A 36 -15.50 -17.32 -52.97
N GLU A 37 -16.20 -16.19 -52.74
CA GLU A 37 -17.61 -16.08 -52.32
C GLU A 37 -17.87 -15.92 -50.82
N LEU A 38 -17.44 -14.80 -50.22
CA LEU A 38 -18.24 -14.13 -49.18
C LEU A 38 -18.08 -12.62 -49.34
N ASN A 39 -19.14 -11.95 -49.81
CA ASN A 39 -19.17 -10.50 -50.05
C ASN A 39 -19.23 -9.68 -48.75
N SER A 40 -18.68 -8.47 -48.82
CA SER A 40 -18.46 -7.51 -47.72
C SER A 40 -19.72 -6.91 -47.07
N GLU A 41 -20.92 -7.43 -47.33
CA GLU A 41 -22.18 -6.86 -46.82
C GLU A 41 -22.78 -7.64 -45.64
N SER A 42 -22.14 -8.70 -45.13
CA SER A 42 -22.67 -9.48 -43.99
C SER A 42 -22.04 -9.17 -42.63
N PHE A 43 -21.15 -8.18 -42.53
CA PHE A 43 -20.43 -7.86 -41.28
C PHE A 43 -21.02 -6.68 -40.49
N SER A 44 -21.84 -5.81 -41.11
CA SER A 44 -22.46 -4.68 -40.42
C SER A 44 -23.66 -5.06 -39.54
N ASP A 45 -24.35 -6.14 -39.88
CA ASP A 45 -25.61 -6.53 -39.22
C ASP A 45 -25.40 -7.36 -37.94
N LEU A 46 -24.23 -8.00 -37.78
CA LEU A 46 -23.87 -8.71 -36.54
C LEU A 46 -23.29 -7.77 -35.47
N ALA A 47 -22.71 -6.64 -35.86
CA ALA A 47 -22.16 -5.65 -34.92
C ALA A 47 -23.24 -4.80 -34.23
N SER A 48 -24.45 -4.74 -34.79
CA SER A 48 -25.54 -3.89 -34.29
C SER A 48 -26.52 -4.60 -33.34
N ALA A 49 -26.46 -5.93 -33.23
CA ALA A 49 -27.42 -6.72 -32.45
C ALA A 49 -26.96 -7.07 -31.01
N GLU A 50 -25.72 -6.78 -30.62
CA GLU A 50 -25.17 -7.21 -29.32
C GLU A 50 -24.65 -6.05 -28.43
N LEU A 51 -24.88 -4.80 -28.84
CA LEU A 51 -24.51 -3.61 -28.06
C LEU A 51 -25.68 -3.02 -27.23
N ALA A 52 -26.83 -3.69 -27.18
CA ALA A 52 -28.04 -3.12 -26.55
C ALA A 52 -28.34 -3.61 -25.12
N ASP A 53 -27.64 -4.60 -24.55
CA ASP A 53 -28.06 -5.12 -23.23
C ASP A 53 -26.94 -5.65 -22.31
N ASN A 54 -25.74 -5.07 -22.35
CA ASN A 54 -24.72 -5.42 -21.36
C ASN A 54 -23.91 -4.20 -20.93
N SER A 55 -24.47 -3.47 -19.97
CA SER A 55 -23.69 -2.63 -19.06
C SER A 55 -22.76 -3.51 -18.22
N ILE A 56 -21.64 -3.93 -18.81
CA ILE A 56 -20.54 -4.56 -18.08
C ILE A 56 -19.84 -3.44 -17.32
N SER A 57 -20.29 -3.22 -16.08
CA SER A 57 -19.49 -2.53 -15.06
C SER A 57 -18.21 -3.33 -14.88
N PHE A 58 -17.10 -2.82 -15.41
CA PHE A 58 -15.75 -3.28 -15.06
C PHE A 58 -15.49 -2.87 -13.60
N ALA A 59 -16.00 -3.67 -12.66
CA ALA A 59 -15.55 -3.57 -11.28
C ALA A 59 -14.10 -4.06 -11.26
N VAL A 60 -13.16 -3.13 -11.09
CA VAL A 60 -11.81 -3.48 -10.64
C VAL A 60 -12.01 -4.15 -9.29
N GLN A 61 -11.93 -5.48 -9.26
CA GLN A 61 -12.06 -6.24 -8.03
C GLN A 61 -10.94 -5.76 -7.11
N GLU A 62 -11.29 -5.09 -6.01
CA GLU A 62 -10.32 -4.63 -5.02
C GLU A 62 -9.46 -5.83 -4.61
N SER A 63 -8.18 -5.84 -4.99
CA SER A 63 -7.25 -6.86 -4.49
C SER A 63 -6.98 -6.55 -3.02
N THR A 64 -7.86 -7.04 -2.16
CA THR A 64 -7.69 -7.00 -0.71
C THR A 64 -6.59 -8.00 -0.36
N ILE A 65 -5.49 -7.51 0.21
CA ILE A 65 -4.37 -8.35 0.61
C ILE A 65 -4.56 -8.67 2.09
N SER A 66 -4.81 -9.94 2.38
CA SER A 66 -4.75 -10.43 3.75
C SER A 66 -3.29 -10.61 4.17
N SER A 67 -3.00 -10.57 5.48
CA SER A 67 -1.68 -10.96 5.99
C SER A 67 -1.23 -12.38 5.57
N LYS A 68 -2.14 -13.23 5.10
CA LYS A 68 -1.85 -14.57 4.56
C LYS A 68 -1.35 -14.56 3.11
N ASP A 69 -1.59 -13.47 2.38
CA ASP A 69 -1.24 -13.30 0.97
C ASP A 69 0.09 -12.53 0.81
N MET A 70 0.82 -12.35 1.91
CA MET A 70 2.04 -11.56 1.97
C MET A 70 3.22 -12.48 2.28
N VAL A 71 4.26 -12.41 1.45
CA VAL A 71 5.55 -13.02 1.73
C VAL A 71 6.50 -11.95 2.22
N PHE A 72 6.99 -12.15 3.44
CA PHE A 72 8.04 -11.37 4.05
C PHE A 72 9.36 -11.90 3.51
N LEU A 73 10.06 -11.10 2.71
CA LEU A 73 11.37 -11.43 2.20
C LEU A 73 12.40 -11.31 3.32
N GLU A 74 13.53 -12.02 3.20
CA GLU A 74 14.63 -11.95 4.17
C GLU A 74 15.22 -10.53 4.30
N ASN A 75 15.10 -9.70 3.26
CA ASN A 75 15.53 -8.30 3.29
C ASN A 75 14.53 -7.35 4.01
N GLY A 76 13.45 -7.90 4.57
CA GLY A 76 12.37 -7.18 5.25
C GLY A 76 11.35 -6.54 4.33
N ASP A 77 11.55 -6.60 3.01
CA ASP A 77 10.55 -6.14 2.07
C ASP A 77 9.38 -7.13 2.03
N ILE A 78 8.19 -6.65 1.67
CA ILE A 78 7.00 -7.48 1.67
C ILE A 78 6.51 -7.57 0.23
N GLN A 79 6.39 -8.79 -0.28
CA GLN A 79 5.77 -9.07 -1.56
C GLN A 79 4.37 -9.61 -1.36
N ILE A 80 3.48 -9.26 -2.27
CA ILE A 80 2.14 -9.84 -2.33
C ILE A 80 2.26 -11.11 -3.18
N VAL A 81 2.04 -12.27 -2.57
CA VAL A 81 1.91 -13.52 -3.32
C VAL A 81 0.45 -13.72 -3.67
N ARG A 82 0.12 -13.42 -4.93
CA ARG A 82 -1.16 -13.84 -5.51
C ARG A 82 -1.11 -15.36 -5.65
N THR A 83 -1.82 -16.08 -4.78
CA THR A 83 -2.00 -17.53 -4.95
C THR A 83 -2.75 -17.78 -6.27
N GLU A 84 -2.40 -18.87 -6.95
CA GLU A 84 -2.69 -19.17 -8.37
C GLU A 84 -4.17 -19.27 -8.78
N PHE A 85 -5.13 -18.74 -8.02
CA PHE A 85 -6.55 -18.84 -8.35
C PHE A 85 -7.09 -17.74 -9.28
N ASP A 86 -6.27 -16.72 -9.61
CA ASP A 86 -6.61 -15.68 -10.59
C ASP A 86 -6.05 -15.96 -12.01
N LEU A 87 -5.48 -17.14 -12.25
CA LEU A 87 -4.86 -17.50 -13.53
C LEU A 87 -5.82 -17.99 -14.62
N PHE A 88 -7.13 -18.09 -14.34
CA PHE A 88 -8.13 -18.34 -15.39
C PHE A 88 -8.51 -17.05 -16.10
N ASN A 89 -7.57 -16.48 -16.85
CA ASN A 89 -7.86 -15.65 -18.02
C ASN A 89 -6.67 -15.45 -18.97
N GLY A 90 -5.69 -16.36 -18.99
CA GLY A 90 -4.90 -16.67 -20.20
C GLY A 90 -4.22 -15.52 -20.97
N ILE A 91 -4.01 -14.35 -20.38
CA ILE A 91 -3.29 -13.25 -21.04
C ILE A 91 -1.88 -13.20 -20.46
N ARG A 92 -0.94 -13.69 -21.27
CA ARG A 92 0.49 -13.43 -21.11
C ARG A 92 0.71 -11.96 -21.45
N LEU A 93 1.02 -11.13 -20.46
CA LEU A 93 1.50 -9.77 -20.71
C LEU A 93 2.94 -9.91 -21.23
N GLU A 94 3.13 -9.72 -22.53
CA GLU A 94 4.45 -9.48 -23.09
C GLU A 94 4.92 -8.08 -22.68
N ASP A 95 6.23 -7.98 -22.57
CA ASP A 95 7.06 -6.84 -22.14
C ASP A 95 6.74 -5.56 -22.94
N GLU A 96 5.93 -4.67 -22.37
CA GLU A 96 5.84 -3.29 -22.84
C GLU A 96 6.84 -2.43 -22.07
N THR A 97 7.98 -2.24 -22.71
CA THR A 97 8.95 -1.18 -22.42
C THR A 97 8.26 0.18 -22.57
N ILE A 98 7.88 0.79 -21.44
CA ILE A 98 7.39 2.17 -21.43
C ILE A 98 8.61 3.10 -21.43
N ALA A 99 8.72 3.89 -22.49
CA ALA A 99 9.74 4.90 -22.68
C ALA A 99 9.75 5.92 -21.53
N GLU A 100 10.92 6.16 -20.95
CA GLU A 100 11.15 7.26 -20.01
C GLU A 100 11.10 8.59 -20.76
N GLU A 101 10.11 9.43 -20.46
CA GLU A 101 10.18 10.87 -20.77
C GLU A 101 10.99 11.55 -19.65
N PRO A 102 12.12 12.22 -19.96
CA PRO A 102 12.92 12.88 -18.94
C PRO A 102 12.19 14.11 -18.38
N TYR A 103 11.92 14.07 -17.08
CA TYR A 103 11.43 15.22 -16.32
C TYR A 103 12.42 16.39 -16.41
N SER A 104 12.04 17.47 -17.09
CA SER A 104 12.87 18.65 -17.34
C SER A 104 12.70 19.78 -16.31
N GLY A 105 12.07 19.49 -15.16
CA GLY A 105 11.91 20.50 -14.10
C GLY A 105 13.17 20.65 -13.27
N SER A 106 13.92 21.74 -13.47
CA SER A 106 14.96 22.18 -12.53
C SER A 106 14.33 22.51 -11.18
N LEU A 107 14.61 21.67 -10.16
CA LEU A 107 14.27 21.94 -8.76
C LEU A 107 15.08 23.15 -8.27
N GLU A 108 14.45 24.32 -8.23
CA GLU A 108 14.90 25.39 -7.35
C GLU A 108 14.45 25.04 -5.92
N LEU A 109 15.39 24.57 -5.11
CA LEU A 109 15.20 24.43 -3.67
C LEU A 109 15.11 25.85 -3.08
N PRO A 110 14.07 26.18 -2.31
CA PRO A 110 14.04 27.47 -1.63
C PRO A 110 15.18 27.53 -0.61
N GLU A 111 15.98 28.59 -0.69
CA GLU A 111 16.98 28.90 0.33
C GLU A 111 16.25 29.18 1.65
N VAL A 112 16.46 28.29 2.63
CA VAL A 112 15.96 28.48 3.99
C VAL A 112 16.92 29.40 4.71
N ASP A 113 16.43 30.55 5.14
CA ASP A 113 17.14 31.50 5.99
C ASP A 113 17.60 30.82 7.29
N PRO A 114 18.92 30.77 7.59
CA PRO A 114 19.46 30.13 8.78
C PRO A 114 19.00 30.74 10.12
N GLU A 115 18.40 31.95 10.15
CA GLU A 115 18.16 32.67 11.41
C GLU A 115 16.76 32.51 12.04
N GLU A 116 15.78 31.83 11.43
CA GLU A 116 14.45 31.61 12.05
C GLU A 116 14.34 30.34 12.94
N VAL A 117 15.45 29.84 13.47
CA VAL A 117 15.45 28.79 14.50
C VAL A 117 15.98 29.34 15.81
N SER A 118 15.23 30.24 16.46
CA SER A 118 15.47 30.54 17.86
C SER A 118 14.18 30.73 18.65
N LYS A 119 14.12 30.03 19.79
CA LYS A 119 13.06 30.01 20.83
C LYS A 119 11.92 29.00 20.61
N GLY A 120 12.27 27.73 20.68
CA GLY A 120 11.38 26.68 21.18
C GLY A 120 12.14 25.91 22.25
N GLU A 121 11.58 25.84 23.46
CA GLU A 121 12.15 25.16 24.63
C GLU A 121 12.62 23.75 24.25
N GLU A 122 13.87 23.42 24.58
CA GLU A 122 14.40 22.07 24.46
C GLU A 122 13.73 21.20 25.54
N GLU A 123 12.48 20.77 25.32
CA GLU A 123 11.93 19.68 26.10
C GLU A 123 12.83 18.46 25.89
N GLU A 124 13.45 18.02 26.99
CA GLU A 124 14.25 16.80 27.06
C GLU A 124 13.34 15.63 26.71
N ILE A 125 13.55 15.06 25.53
CA ILE A 125 12.76 13.93 25.04
C ILE A 125 13.13 12.73 25.90
N GLN A 126 12.25 12.39 26.85
CA GLN A 126 12.42 11.23 27.72
C GLN A 126 12.28 9.95 26.89
N PHE A 127 13.39 9.30 26.58
CA PHE A 127 13.40 7.93 26.08
C PHE A 127 13.32 6.99 27.27
N GLU A 128 12.38 6.06 27.25
CA GLU A 128 12.34 5.03 28.28
C GLU A 128 13.48 4.03 27.98
N GLY A 129 14.47 3.96 28.87
CA GLY A 129 15.53 2.98 28.76
C GLY A 129 14.96 1.57 28.85
N SER A 130 14.86 0.86 27.71
CA SER A 130 14.50 -0.56 27.45
C SER A 130 13.55 -1.34 28.41
N LYS A 131 12.87 -0.70 29.38
CA LYS A 131 12.23 -1.38 30.53
C LYS A 131 10.85 -0.84 30.91
N GLY A 132 10.31 0.20 30.26
CA GLY A 132 9.02 0.81 30.64
C GLY A 132 7.89 0.62 29.62
N GLY A 133 8.15 0.96 28.37
CA GLY A 133 7.19 0.90 27.26
C GLY A 133 7.50 -0.31 26.41
N GLY A 134 6.48 -1.13 26.13
CA GLY A 134 6.63 -2.46 25.54
C GLY A 134 7.74 -2.49 24.48
N ALA A 135 8.75 -3.33 24.72
CA ALA A 135 9.92 -3.40 23.85
C ALA A 135 9.50 -3.55 22.38
N VAL A 136 10.24 -2.89 21.49
CA VAL A 136 10.08 -3.05 20.04
C VAL A 136 10.12 -4.54 19.71
N PRO A 137 9.14 -5.10 18.98
CA PRO A 137 9.17 -6.50 18.59
C PRO A 137 10.48 -6.86 17.89
N GLY A 138 11.16 -7.90 18.38
CA GLY A 138 12.53 -8.22 17.96
C GLY A 138 12.67 -8.47 16.45
N ASN A 139 11.71 -9.15 15.82
CA ASN A 139 11.69 -9.39 14.38
C ASN A 139 11.56 -8.08 13.58
N LEU A 140 10.64 -7.19 13.98
CA LEU A 140 10.47 -5.90 13.30
C LEU A 140 11.69 -5.00 13.48
N LYS A 141 12.28 -4.99 14.69
CA LYS A 141 13.52 -4.26 14.97
C LYS A 141 14.67 -4.73 14.08
N ALA A 142 14.85 -6.04 13.97
CA ALA A 142 15.92 -6.62 13.16
C ALA A 142 15.78 -6.23 11.68
N LEU A 143 14.59 -6.37 11.10
CA LEU A 143 14.32 -6.01 9.71
C LEU A 143 14.52 -4.51 9.44
N ALA A 144 14.05 -3.65 10.35
CA ALA A 144 14.25 -2.20 10.24
C ALA A 144 15.72 -1.81 10.27
N LEU A 145 16.51 -2.36 11.21
CA LEU A 145 17.94 -2.10 11.32
C LEU A 145 18.72 -2.67 10.12
N GLU A 146 18.33 -3.83 9.60
CA GLU A 146 18.96 -4.40 8.41
C GLU A 146 18.73 -3.53 7.18
N TYR A 147 17.48 -3.14 6.91
CA TYR A 147 17.15 -2.25 5.79
C TYR A 147 17.88 -0.91 5.93
N PHE A 148 17.89 -0.35 7.14
CA PHE A 148 18.58 0.90 7.46
C PHE A 148 20.07 0.82 7.12
N LYS A 149 20.77 -0.24 7.55
CA LYS A 149 22.20 -0.44 7.27
C LYS A 149 22.48 -0.59 5.78
N LYS A 150 21.66 -1.38 5.06
CA LYS A 150 21.80 -1.61 3.62
C LYS A 150 21.55 -0.35 2.78
N ASN A 151 20.71 0.57 3.27
CA ASN A 151 20.27 1.76 2.54
C ASN A 151 20.73 3.08 3.16
N ILE A 152 21.76 3.06 4.01
CA ILE A 152 22.19 4.24 4.80
C ILE A 152 22.51 5.48 3.95
N GLY A 153 22.94 5.28 2.70
CA GLY A 153 23.21 6.37 1.75
C GLY A 153 21.97 7.10 1.25
N LYS A 154 20.78 6.49 1.38
CA LYS A 154 19.48 7.05 0.96
C LYS A 154 18.65 7.61 2.13
N ILE A 155 19.14 7.46 3.36
CA ILE A 155 18.42 7.86 4.58
C ILE A 155 19.03 9.15 5.12
N GLY A 156 18.24 10.22 5.12
CA GLY A 156 18.68 11.54 5.56
C GLY A 156 18.85 11.63 7.07
N ASN A 157 17.87 11.13 7.83
CA ASN A 157 17.92 11.12 9.29
C ASN A 157 18.42 9.76 9.77
N LYS A 158 19.69 9.74 10.16
CA LYS A 158 20.39 8.54 10.61
C LYS A 158 20.33 8.33 12.13
N LYS A 159 19.72 9.27 12.85
CA LYS A 159 19.67 9.24 14.32
C LYS A 159 18.51 8.40 14.83
N TYR A 160 17.40 8.39 14.10
CA TYR A 160 16.17 7.72 14.51
C TYR A 160 15.61 6.82 13.40
N ILE A 161 15.07 5.68 13.81
CA ILE A 161 14.17 4.87 13.00
C ILE A 161 12.85 4.71 13.75
N ALA A 162 11.76 4.50 13.01
CA ALA A 162 10.47 4.24 13.61
C ALA A 162 9.90 2.90 13.13
N ILE A 163 9.09 2.28 13.98
CA ILE A 163 8.50 0.97 13.73
C ILE A 163 7.03 1.03 14.14
N ILE A 164 6.13 0.59 13.26
CA ILE A 164 4.71 0.44 13.55
C ILE A 164 4.37 -1.04 13.53
N ASP A 165 3.83 -1.55 14.63
CA ASP A 165 3.39 -2.94 14.76
C ASP A 165 1.87 -3.04 14.62
N PHE A 166 1.39 -3.26 13.41
CA PHE A 166 -0.05 -3.34 13.14
C PHE A 166 -0.69 -4.66 13.61
N SER A 167 0.09 -5.65 14.09
CA SER A 167 -0.50 -6.85 14.72
C SER A 167 -1.08 -6.53 16.11
N LYS A 168 -0.65 -5.43 16.73
CA LYS A 168 -1.17 -4.97 18.02
C LYS A 168 -2.48 -4.20 17.87
N HIS A 169 -3.38 -4.45 18.82
CA HIS A 169 -4.62 -3.69 18.98
C HIS A 169 -4.33 -2.18 19.12
N SER A 170 -5.21 -1.33 18.59
CA SER A 170 -4.99 0.13 18.57
C SER A 170 -5.00 0.79 19.95
N SER A 171 -5.53 0.11 20.97
CA SER A 171 -5.45 0.52 22.36
C SER A 171 -4.12 0.22 23.04
N LYS A 172 -3.09 -0.18 22.28
CA LYS A 172 -1.77 -0.47 22.81
C LYS A 172 -0.74 0.37 22.09
N ALA A 173 0.29 0.79 22.83
CA ALA A 173 1.44 1.43 22.22
C ALA A 173 2.05 0.50 21.16
N ARG A 174 2.04 0.98 19.92
CA ARG A 174 2.41 0.20 18.72
C ARG A 174 3.15 1.02 17.67
N PHE A 175 3.44 2.29 17.96
CA PHE A 175 4.34 3.12 17.18
C PHE A 175 5.57 3.43 18.02
N PHE A 176 6.71 2.88 17.61
CA PHE A 176 7.97 2.99 18.32
C PHE A 176 8.90 3.92 17.57
N ILE A 177 9.52 4.88 18.25
CA ILE A 177 10.61 5.69 17.71
C ILE A 177 11.87 5.32 18.49
N MET A 178 12.87 4.79 17.80
CA MET A 178 14.10 4.28 18.38
C MET A 178 15.29 5.12 17.93
N LYS A 179 16.15 5.50 18.89
CA LYS A 179 17.46 6.10 18.60
C LYS A 179 18.43 4.99 18.19
N VAL A 180 19.09 5.16 17.04
CA VAL A 180 19.93 4.11 16.44
C VAL A 180 21.20 3.83 17.26
N GLU A 181 21.74 4.86 17.92
CA GLU A 181 23.02 4.79 18.66
C GLU A 181 22.96 3.88 19.88
N ASP A 182 21.91 4.01 20.69
CA ASP A 182 21.77 3.36 22.01
C ASP A 182 20.52 2.49 22.12
N GLU A 183 19.77 2.35 21.03
CA GLU A 183 18.50 1.61 20.95
C GLU A 183 17.46 2.06 22.00
N SER A 184 17.55 3.30 22.48
CA SER A 184 16.54 3.89 23.36
C SER A 184 15.24 4.13 22.59
N VAL A 185 14.09 3.88 23.22
CA VAL A 185 12.79 3.82 22.55
C VAL A 185 11.75 4.71 23.23
N ILE A 186 10.91 5.33 22.42
CA ILE A 186 9.63 5.91 22.84
C ILE A 186 8.52 5.08 22.19
N ALA A 187 7.54 4.66 22.98
CA ALA A 187 6.38 3.94 22.50
C ALA A 187 5.15 4.86 22.57
N LEU A 188 4.42 4.95 21.46
CA LEU A 188 3.25 5.81 21.27
C LEU A 188 2.05 4.98 20.78
N HIS A 189 0.86 5.53 21.00
CA HIS A 189 -0.37 5.03 20.38
C HIS A 189 -0.50 5.59 18.97
N THR A 190 -1.02 4.78 18.04
CA THR A 190 -1.30 5.25 16.69
C THR A 190 -2.52 4.59 16.08
N SER A 191 -3.24 5.33 15.23
CA SER A 191 -4.36 4.79 14.43
C SER A 191 -3.90 4.00 13.21
N HIS A 192 -4.85 3.38 12.53
CA HIS A 192 -4.70 2.79 11.19
C HIS A 192 -5.89 3.23 10.31
N GLY A 193 -5.88 2.84 9.04
CA GLY A 193 -6.99 3.09 8.11
C GLY A 193 -8.26 2.31 8.44
N SER A 194 -9.43 2.92 8.20
CA SER A 194 -10.73 2.31 8.46
C SER A 194 -11.02 1.09 7.58
N GLY A 195 -10.41 1.03 6.39
CA GLY A 195 -10.48 -0.14 5.53
C GLY A 195 -9.60 -1.30 6.03
N SER A 196 -8.66 -1.04 6.94
CA SER A 196 -7.81 -2.08 7.56
C SER A 196 -8.49 -2.80 8.71
N ASP A 197 -9.48 -2.18 9.33
CA ASP A 197 -10.24 -2.67 10.48
C ASP A 197 -11.73 -2.47 10.15
N PRO A 198 -12.33 -3.30 9.29
CA PRO A 198 -13.69 -3.08 8.79
C PRO A 198 -14.77 -3.31 9.86
N ASP A 199 -14.54 -4.22 10.80
CA ASP A 199 -15.42 -4.52 11.95
C ASP A 199 -15.27 -3.54 13.11
N GLY A 200 -14.21 -2.72 13.10
CA GLY A 200 -13.99 -1.67 14.09
C GLY A 200 -13.57 -2.24 15.44
N ASP A 201 -12.91 -3.40 15.45
CA ASP A 201 -12.49 -4.10 16.66
C ASP A 201 -11.12 -3.64 17.17
N GLY A 202 -10.48 -2.69 16.48
CA GLY A 202 -9.20 -2.10 16.84
C GLY A 202 -7.97 -2.85 16.29
N TYR A 203 -8.15 -3.95 15.56
CA TYR A 203 -7.09 -4.67 14.87
C TYR A 203 -7.03 -4.32 13.38
N ALA A 204 -5.84 -3.92 12.88
CA ALA A 204 -5.62 -3.81 11.44
C ALA A 204 -5.37 -5.21 10.85
N THR A 205 -6.34 -5.74 10.11
CA THR A 205 -6.29 -7.09 9.54
C THR A 205 -6.13 -7.09 8.01
N LEU A 206 -6.46 -5.97 7.34
CA LEU A 206 -6.38 -5.80 5.89
C LEU A 206 -5.44 -4.65 5.52
N PHE A 207 -4.67 -4.80 4.44
CA PHE A 207 -3.73 -3.77 3.99
C PHE A 207 -3.85 -3.57 2.48
N SER A 208 -3.50 -2.37 2.01
CA SER A 208 -3.51 -2.08 0.57
C SER A 208 -2.63 -0.90 0.21
N ASN A 209 -2.09 -0.97 -1.02
CA ASN A 209 -1.38 0.13 -1.69
C ASN A 209 -2.27 0.87 -2.70
N VAL A 210 -3.57 0.56 -2.74
CA VAL A 210 -4.52 1.11 -3.73
C VAL A 210 -5.14 2.40 -3.20
N GLU A 211 -5.25 3.38 -4.09
CA GLU A 211 -5.95 4.66 -3.86
C GLU A 211 -7.39 4.42 -3.37
N GLU A 212 -7.91 5.31 -2.52
CA GLU A 212 -9.28 5.23 -1.96
C GLU A 212 -9.65 3.95 -1.18
N SER A 213 -8.73 2.98 -1.02
CA SER A 213 -8.98 1.74 -0.29
C SER A 213 -9.24 1.94 1.21
N LYS A 214 -8.87 3.12 1.74
CA LYS A 214 -8.87 3.52 3.16
C LYS A 214 -8.08 2.58 4.08
N LYS A 215 -7.22 1.73 3.51
CA LYS A 215 -6.40 0.74 4.20
C LYS A 215 -5.00 1.34 4.45
N SER A 216 -4.43 1.07 5.61
CA SER A 216 -2.99 1.26 5.80
C SER A 216 -2.21 0.28 4.90
N SER A 217 -0.96 0.62 4.60
CA SER A 217 -0.03 -0.25 3.87
C SER A 217 1.12 -0.71 4.78
N LEU A 218 1.68 -1.89 4.47
CA LEU A 218 2.87 -2.41 5.15
C LEU A 218 4.14 -2.11 4.34
N GLY A 219 5.30 -2.26 4.96
CA GLY A 219 6.62 -2.08 4.34
C GLY A 219 7.37 -0.86 4.88
N PHE A 220 8.42 -0.48 4.15
CA PHE A 220 9.30 0.63 4.53
C PHE A 220 8.84 1.96 3.97
N TYR A 221 8.92 3.01 4.78
CA TYR A 221 8.64 4.39 4.37
C TYR A 221 9.85 5.28 4.67
N LEU A 222 9.96 6.37 3.92
CA LEU A 222 10.83 7.49 4.23
C LEU A 222 9.97 8.71 4.60
N THR A 223 10.28 9.38 5.69
CA THR A 223 9.59 10.63 6.04
C THR A 223 10.02 11.76 5.11
N GLY A 224 9.05 12.50 4.56
CA GLY A 224 9.26 13.66 3.71
C GLY A 224 8.99 14.98 4.44
N ASP A 225 8.48 15.94 3.68
CA ASP A 225 8.22 17.30 4.16
C ASP A 225 7.19 17.35 5.28
N VAL A 226 7.39 18.34 6.15
CA VAL A 226 6.44 18.75 7.17
C VAL A 226 5.62 19.91 6.63
N TYR A 227 4.30 19.84 6.80
CA TYR A 227 3.39 20.92 6.42
C TYR A 227 2.26 21.06 7.46
N THR A 228 1.52 22.16 7.40
CA THR A 228 0.30 22.34 8.20
C THR A 228 -0.89 22.39 7.26
N GLY A 229 -1.87 21.53 7.49
CA GLY A 229 -3.08 21.44 6.65
C GLY A 229 -4.34 21.23 7.48
N LYS A 230 -5.37 20.64 6.86
CA LYS A 230 -6.68 20.37 7.51
C LYS A 230 -6.55 19.54 8.80
N HIS A 231 -5.53 18.69 8.89
CA HIS A 231 -5.28 17.82 10.05
C HIS A 231 -4.19 18.38 10.98
N GLY A 232 -3.94 19.69 10.94
CA GLY A 232 -2.87 20.31 11.71
C GLY A 232 -1.50 19.99 11.13
N LYS A 233 -0.48 19.92 12.00
CA LYS A 233 0.89 19.57 11.59
C LYS A 233 0.91 18.13 11.08
N SER A 234 1.46 17.95 9.88
CA SER A 234 1.50 16.68 9.18
C SER A 234 2.88 16.47 8.53
N MET A 235 3.30 15.22 8.41
CA MET A 235 4.56 14.85 7.78
C MET A 235 4.31 13.80 6.70
N ARG A 236 4.76 14.07 5.48
CA ARG A 236 4.58 13.18 4.32
C ARG A 236 5.34 11.87 4.48
N LEU A 237 4.79 10.80 3.90
CA LEU A 237 5.46 9.50 3.83
C LEU A 237 5.66 9.09 2.36
N HIS A 238 6.89 8.74 2.01
CA HIS A 238 7.26 8.15 0.74
C HIS A 238 7.35 6.63 0.91
N GLY A 239 6.68 5.87 0.04
CA GLY A 239 6.79 4.42 0.04
C GLY A 239 8.12 3.94 -0.51
N LEU A 240 8.76 2.98 0.16
CA LEU A 240 10.00 2.33 -0.27
C LEU A 240 9.82 0.84 -0.60
N SER A 241 8.61 0.30 -0.38
CA SER A 241 8.24 -1.08 -0.64
C SER A 241 7.14 -1.15 -1.71
N SER A 242 7.08 -2.26 -2.45
CA SER A 242 6.00 -2.47 -3.44
C SER A 242 4.59 -2.40 -2.84
N THR A 243 4.46 -2.77 -1.56
CA THR A 243 3.22 -2.74 -0.78
C THR A 243 2.81 -1.36 -0.30
N ASN A 244 3.66 -0.34 -0.46
CA ASN A 244 3.36 1.03 -0.05
C ASN A 244 3.87 2.10 -1.01
N SER A 245 4.30 1.74 -2.22
CA SER A 245 4.89 2.66 -3.21
C SER A 245 4.01 3.86 -3.56
N ASN A 246 2.69 3.75 -3.41
CA ASN A 246 1.73 4.83 -3.65
C ASN A 246 1.48 5.70 -2.41
N ALA A 247 2.23 5.54 -1.31
CA ALA A 247 1.96 6.25 -0.06
C ALA A 247 1.88 7.78 -0.24
N LEU A 248 2.81 8.36 -1.02
CA LEU A 248 2.82 9.80 -1.26
C LEU A 248 1.63 10.25 -2.11
N SER A 249 1.33 9.55 -3.20
CA SER A 249 0.21 9.89 -4.10
C SER A 249 -1.14 9.74 -3.41
N ARG A 250 -1.25 8.75 -2.51
CA ARG A 250 -2.41 8.51 -1.63
C ARG A 250 -2.53 9.50 -0.46
N ALA A 251 -1.68 10.52 -0.42
CA ALA A 251 -1.59 11.50 0.66
C ALA A 251 -1.44 10.86 2.06
N VAL A 252 -0.71 9.73 2.16
CA VAL A 252 -0.41 9.09 3.44
C VAL A 252 0.62 9.94 4.19
N VAL A 253 0.24 10.35 5.40
CA VAL A 253 1.02 11.24 6.27
C VAL A 253 1.00 10.72 7.71
N ILE A 254 1.95 11.14 8.53
CA ILE A 254 1.77 11.17 9.98
C ILE A 254 1.10 12.48 10.35
N HIS A 255 0.03 12.44 11.15
CA HIS A 255 -0.68 13.64 11.61
C HIS A 255 -1.22 13.48 13.04
N GLU A 256 -1.65 14.60 13.65
CA GLU A 256 -2.38 14.57 14.91
C GLU A 256 -3.85 14.23 14.73
N ALA A 257 -4.46 13.57 15.72
CA ALA A 257 -5.90 13.34 15.74
C ALA A 257 -6.46 13.20 17.16
N ASN A 258 -7.55 13.91 17.45
CA ASN A 258 -8.25 13.86 18.74
C ASN A 258 -8.86 12.48 19.09
N TYR A 259 -8.97 11.59 18.10
CA TYR A 259 -9.40 10.21 18.30
C TYR A 259 -8.26 9.25 18.69
N VAL A 260 -7.03 9.76 18.85
CA VAL A 260 -5.88 9.01 19.39
C VAL A 260 -5.49 9.65 20.73
N ARG A 261 -5.24 8.82 21.73
CA ARG A 261 -4.82 9.24 23.07
C ARG A 261 -3.71 8.33 23.55
N GLU A 262 -2.80 8.85 24.36
CA GLU A 262 -1.77 8.05 25.02
C GLU A 262 -2.33 7.33 26.26
N ALA A 263 -3.23 6.38 26.00
CA ALA A 263 -3.89 5.56 27.00
C ALA A 263 -4.34 4.23 26.39
N ASP A 264 -4.60 3.24 27.25
CA ASP A 264 -5.08 1.91 26.86
C ASP A 264 -6.55 1.91 26.39
N VAL A 265 -6.90 2.78 25.44
CA VAL A 265 -8.23 2.96 24.85
C VAL A 265 -8.10 2.86 23.33
N GLN A 266 -9.04 2.15 22.70
CA GLN A 266 -9.05 1.97 21.25
C GLN A 266 -8.99 3.32 20.53
N ALA A 267 -7.98 3.50 19.68
CA ALA A 267 -7.87 4.66 18.83
C ALA A 267 -8.96 4.63 17.74
N GLY A 268 -9.43 5.81 17.31
CA GLY A 268 -10.22 5.93 16.10
C GLY A 268 -9.46 5.51 14.84
N ARG A 269 -10.13 5.55 13.69
CA ARG A 269 -9.61 5.08 12.40
C ARG A 269 -9.46 6.26 11.42
N SER A 270 -8.31 6.32 10.74
CA SER A 270 -8.03 7.26 9.64
C SER A 270 -8.45 6.65 8.29
N TRP A 271 -8.00 7.21 7.16
CA TRP A 271 -8.12 6.59 5.83
C TRP A 271 -6.81 5.95 5.33
N GLY A 272 -5.92 5.58 6.23
CA GLY A 272 -4.66 4.89 5.93
C GLY A 272 -3.46 5.47 6.66
N CYS A 273 -3.56 6.73 7.05
CA CYS A 273 -2.54 7.47 7.79
C CYS A 273 -2.34 6.94 9.22
N PRO A 274 -1.10 6.74 9.67
CA PRO A 274 -0.82 6.68 11.10
C PRO A 274 -1.08 8.06 11.73
N ALA A 275 -2.06 8.15 12.61
CA ALA A 275 -2.30 9.35 13.40
C ALA A 275 -1.81 9.13 14.84
N VAL A 276 -1.33 10.19 15.49
CA VAL A 276 -0.87 10.18 16.89
C VAL A 276 -1.71 11.16 17.73
N ALA A 277 -1.60 11.06 19.06
CA ALA A 277 -2.23 12.03 19.95
C ALA A 277 -1.69 13.45 19.66
N PRO A 278 -2.54 14.50 19.73
CA PRO A 278 -2.12 15.87 19.41
C PRO A 278 -0.89 16.35 20.19
N GLU A 279 -0.80 16.00 21.47
CA GLU A 279 0.35 16.33 22.32
C GLU A 279 1.66 15.64 21.89
N LYS A 280 1.60 14.63 21.01
CA LYS A 280 2.78 13.88 20.53
C LYS A 280 3.29 14.31 19.16
N ILE A 281 2.49 15.01 18.34
CA ILE A 281 2.90 15.30 16.96
C ILE A 281 4.19 16.13 16.87
N GLY A 282 4.38 17.08 17.80
CA GLY A 282 5.59 17.89 17.85
C GLY A 282 6.84 17.05 18.10
N GLN A 283 6.77 16.12 19.05
CA GLN A 283 7.85 15.17 19.37
C GLN A 283 8.15 14.24 18.18
N VAL A 284 7.10 13.68 17.55
CA VAL A 284 7.24 12.78 16.40
C VAL A 284 7.92 13.50 15.22
N ILE A 285 7.47 14.70 14.88
CA ILE A 285 8.08 15.49 13.80
C ILE A 285 9.52 15.86 14.15
N LYS A 286 9.80 16.31 15.39
CA LYS A 286 11.15 16.67 15.83
C LYS A 286 12.13 15.50 15.67
N LEU A 287 11.70 14.28 15.99
CA LEU A 287 12.52 13.08 15.93
C LEU A 287 12.68 12.53 14.51
N LEU A 288 11.62 12.58 13.69
CA LEU A 288 11.60 11.88 12.41
C LEU A 288 11.83 12.78 11.19
N LYS A 289 11.77 14.11 11.32
CA LYS A 289 12.04 15.04 10.20
C LYS A 289 13.42 14.79 9.57
N GLY A 290 13.55 15.14 8.29
CA GLY A 290 14.81 15.03 7.55
C GLY A 290 15.09 13.65 6.97
N GLY A 291 14.07 12.81 6.75
CA GLY A 291 14.22 11.53 6.07
C GLY A 291 14.57 10.36 6.99
N ALA A 292 13.81 10.15 8.06
CA ALA A 292 13.90 8.96 8.90
C ALA A 292 13.23 7.75 8.24
N LEU A 293 13.75 6.56 8.52
CA LEU A 293 13.15 5.30 8.09
C LEU A 293 11.99 4.94 9.02
N ILE A 294 10.87 4.50 8.45
CA ILE A 294 9.78 3.86 9.18
C ILE A 294 9.55 2.46 8.62
N TYR A 295 9.39 1.46 9.49
CA TYR A 295 8.95 0.13 9.09
C TYR A 295 7.56 -0.17 9.68
N ALA A 296 6.55 -0.33 8.83
CA ALA A 296 5.24 -0.81 9.25
C ALA A 296 5.10 -2.30 8.96
N GLY A 297 4.98 -3.11 9.99
CA GLY A 297 4.95 -4.56 9.88
C GLY A 297 3.99 -5.21 10.86
N LEU A 298 4.08 -6.54 10.94
CA LEU A 298 3.28 -7.38 11.82
C LEU A 298 4.22 -8.24 12.67
N SER A 299 4.22 -8.06 13.99
CA SER A 299 4.99 -8.94 14.86
C SER A 299 4.35 -10.33 14.96
N GLY A 300 5.18 -11.37 15.11
CA GLY A 300 4.74 -12.76 15.20
C GLY A 300 4.27 -13.38 13.87
N LYS A 301 4.62 -12.77 12.74
CA LYS A 301 4.38 -13.23 11.37
C LYS A 301 5.71 -13.41 10.66
#